data_AF-A0AAD7XMU9-F1
#
_entry.id   AF-A0AAD7XMU9-F1
#
_cell.length_a   1.000
_cell.length_b   1.000
_cell.length_c   1.000
_cell.angle_alpha   90.00
_cell.angle_beta   90.00
_cell.angle_gamma   90.00
#
_symmetry.space_group_name_H-M   'P 1'
#
loop_
_entity.id
_entity.type
_entity.pdbx_description
1 polymer ?
#
loop_
_entity_poly.entity_id
_entity_poly.type
_entity_poly.pdbx_seq_one_letter_code
_entity_poly.pdbx_strand_id
1 'polypeptide(L)'
;MNAASSVPPTFSRMSGIQEWRNAVMLFVNVYGEGYKNVLLNEGREITWFAQSRQWEGTPVIQRLINHAGGDLDGEVYEETPVHLFCREEGKGFVYCGRLTYLGHDPHRIPIRFVWRLDDFDTLQRMPPFSGLLEAAAALLPVTD
;
A
#
# COMPACT_ATOMS: atom_id res chain seq x y z
N MET A 1 13.22 -34.90 -14.41
CA MET A 1 12.89 -33.66 -13.69
C MET A 1 11.91 -32.89 -14.55
N ASN A 2 10.62 -32.82 -14.17
CA ASN A 2 9.61 -32.07 -14.93
C ASN A 2 9.76 -30.58 -14.61
N ALA A 3 9.98 -29.77 -15.64
CA ALA A 3 9.83 -28.33 -15.55
C ALA A 3 8.37 -28.03 -15.22
N ALA A 4 8.10 -27.49 -14.04
CA ALA A 4 6.77 -26.99 -13.71
C ALA A 4 6.40 -25.92 -14.75
N SER A 5 5.28 -26.10 -15.43
CA SER A 5 4.70 -25.10 -16.32
C SER A 5 4.47 -23.82 -15.52
N SER A 6 5.33 -22.82 -15.72
CA SER A 6 5.18 -21.53 -15.07
C SER A 6 3.99 -20.81 -15.70
N VAL A 7 2.81 -21.00 -15.12
CA VAL A 7 1.67 -20.13 -15.40
C VAL A 7 2.15 -18.71 -15.08
N PRO A 8 2.20 -17.81 -16.08
CA PRO A 8 2.57 -16.43 -15.82
C PRO A 8 1.54 -15.83 -14.85
N PRO A 9 1.96 -15.06 -13.84
CA PRO A 9 1.03 -14.50 -12.88
C PRO A 9 0.00 -13.64 -13.59
N THR A 10 -1.29 -13.95 -13.39
CA THR A 10 -2.41 -13.16 -13.89
C THR A 10 -2.68 -12.02 -12.92
N PHE A 11 -2.33 -10.80 -13.32
CA PHE A 11 -2.59 -9.60 -12.54
C PHE A 11 -3.83 -8.88 -13.07
N SER A 12 -4.74 -8.50 -12.16
CA SER A 12 -5.77 -7.52 -12.52
C SER A 12 -5.12 -6.15 -12.63
N ARG A 13 -5.15 -5.55 -13.83
CA ARG A 13 -4.72 -4.16 -14.07
C ARG A 13 -5.51 -3.14 -13.26
N MET A 14 -6.66 -3.54 -12.70
CA MET A 14 -7.57 -2.70 -11.92
C MET A 14 -7.48 -2.98 -10.41
N SER A 15 -6.62 -3.89 -9.96
CA SER A 15 -6.46 -4.19 -8.54
C SER A 15 -5.28 -3.42 -7.97
N GLY A 16 -5.56 -2.51 -7.03
CA GLY A 16 -4.53 -1.84 -6.23
C GLY A 16 -3.83 -2.76 -5.23
N ILE A 17 -4.27 -4.02 -5.10
CA ILE A 17 -3.65 -5.06 -4.28
C ILE A 17 -3.23 -6.20 -5.19
N GLN A 18 -1.97 -6.64 -5.08
CA GLN A 18 -1.51 -7.90 -5.66
C GLN A 18 -0.97 -8.81 -4.57
N GLU A 19 -1.53 -10.00 -4.46
CA GLU A 19 -1.15 -11.00 -3.48
C GLU A 19 -0.13 -11.96 -4.06
N TRP A 20 1.00 -12.10 -3.37
CA TRP A 20 1.99 -13.13 -3.63
C TRP A 20 1.94 -14.14 -2.48
N ARG A 21 2.57 -15.30 -2.66
CA ARG A 21 2.59 -16.34 -1.62
C ARG A 21 3.19 -15.83 -0.30
N ASN A 22 4.19 -14.95 -0.38
CA ASN A 22 4.98 -14.50 0.76
C ASN A 22 4.99 -12.97 0.93
N ALA A 23 4.15 -12.23 0.22
CA ALA A 23 4.10 -10.78 0.28
C ALA A 23 2.79 -10.24 -0.29
N VAL A 24 2.50 -8.97 -0.01
CA VAL A 24 1.44 -8.21 -0.66
C VAL A 24 2.02 -6.91 -1.22
N MET A 25 1.62 -6.54 -2.43
CA MET A 25 2.05 -5.31 -3.10
C MET A 25 0.85 -4.40 -3.28
N LEU A 26 0.96 -3.18 -2.75
CA LEU A 26 -0.02 -2.12 -2.91
C LEU A 26 0.42 -1.18 -4.04
N PHE A 27 -0.42 -1.04 -5.05
CA PHE A 27 -0.24 -0.12 -6.17
C PHE A 27 -1.22 1.04 -6.03
N VAL A 28 -0.68 2.23 -5.81
CA VAL A 28 -1.46 3.39 -5.38
C VAL A 28 -1.21 4.57 -6.31
N ASN A 29 -2.28 5.12 -6.88
CA ASN A 29 -2.22 6.46 -7.46
C ASN A 29 -2.30 7.46 -6.30
N VAL A 30 -1.31 8.34 -6.18
CA VAL A 30 -1.33 9.45 -5.25
C VAL A 30 -1.98 10.68 -5.92
N TYR A 31 -2.82 11.40 -5.17
CA TYR A 31 -3.42 12.69 -5.58
C TYR A 31 -4.24 12.75 -6.89
N GLY A 32 -4.95 11.68 -7.26
CA GLY A 32 -5.86 11.66 -8.43
C GLY A 32 -7.28 12.20 -8.18
N GLU A 33 -8.07 12.26 -9.26
CA GLU A 33 -9.51 12.58 -9.16
C GLU A 33 -10.27 11.41 -8.50
N GLY A 34 -10.68 11.57 -7.23
CA GLY A 34 -11.40 10.54 -6.46
C GLY A 34 -10.99 10.44 -5.00
N TYR A 35 -10.92 9.22 -4.45
CA TYR A 35 -10.38 8.98 -3.11
C TYR A 35 -8.91 9.40 -3.07
N LYS A 36 -8.61 10.46 -2.31
CA LYS A 36 -7.26 11.00 -2.21
C LYS A 36 -6.42 10.08 -1.33
N ASN A 37 -5.66 9.18 -1.95
CA ASN A 37 -4.51 8.57 -1.28
C ASN A 37 -3.46 9.68 -1.13
N VAL A 38 -3.13 9.99 0.11
CA VAL A 38 -2.31 11.14 0.48
C VAL A 38 -1.14 10.66 1.33
N LEU A 39 0.03 11.21 1.02
CA LEU A 39 1.21 11.10 1.85
C LEU A 39 1.09 12.10 3.00
N LEU A 40 1.20 11.59 4.23
CA LEU A 40 1.08 12.35 5.47
C LEU A 40 2.45 12.44 6.16
N ASN A 41 2.55 13.29 7.18
CA ASN A 41 3.72 13.39 8.07
C ASN A 41 5.03 13.48 7.27
N GLU A 42 5.12 14.47 6.38
CA GLU A 42 6.28 14.71 5.51
C GLU A 42 6.63 13.52 4.59
N GLY A 43 5.65 12.67 4.27
CA GLY A 43 5.83 11.50 3.41
C GLY A 43 6.17 10.21 4.14
N ARG A 44 6.23 10.22 5.47
CA ARG A 44 6.52 9.03 6.29
C ARG A 44 5.33 8.10 6.43
N GLU A 45 4.14 8.59 6.11
CA GLU A 45 2.90 7.84 6.20
C GLU A 45 2.08 7.98 4.92
N ILE A 46 1.23 7.00 4.66
CA ILE A 46 0.27 7.06 3.56
C ILE A 46 -1.12 6.64 4.03
N THR A 47 -2.11 7.37 3.51
CA THR A 47 -3.50 6.92 3.51
C THR A 47 -3.79 6.14 2.25
N TRP A 48 -4.39 4.97 2.40
CA TRP A 48 -4.76 4.14 1.27
C TRP A 48 -6.20 3.64 1.41
N PHE A 49 -6.97 3.74 0.34
CA PHE A 49 -8.33 3.23 0.28
C PHE A 49 -8.37 1.88 -0.46
N ALA A 50 -8.96 0.88 0.20
CA ALA A 50 -9.27 -0.39 -0.44
C ALA A 50 -10.41 -0.24 -1.49
N GLN A 51 -10.74 -1.29 -2.21
CA GLN A 51 -11.94 -1.31 -3.07
C GLN A 51 -13.19 -1.53 -2.21
N SER A 52 -14.36 -1.00 -2.61
CA SER A 52 -15.60 -1.14 -1.82
C SER A 52 -16.04 -2.58 -1.55
N ARG A 53 -15.58 -3.55 -2.35
CA ARG A 53 -15.82 -4.99 -2.15
C ARG A 53 -14.89 -5.63 -1.11
N GLN A 54 -13.84 -4.92 -0.69
CA GLN A 54 -12.83 -5.35 0.27
C GLN A 54 -13.16 -4.71 1.62
N TRP A 55 -13.88 -5.48 2.44
CA TRP A 55 -14.24 -5.11 3.81
C TRP A 55 -13.44 -5.96 4.81
N GLU A 56 -13.57 -5.66 6.10
CA GLU A 56 -12.65 -6.13 7.14
C GLU A 56 -12.51 -7.67 7.19
N GLY A 57 -13.60 -8.40 7.08
CA GLY A 57 -13.58 -9.87 7.09
C GLY A 57 -13.20 -10.52 5.75
N THR A 58 -12.81 -9.75 4.72
CA THR A 58 -12.27 -10.37 3.50
C THR A 58 -10.85 -10.89 3.75
N PRO A 59 -10.46 -12.05 3.19
CA PRO A 59 -9.16 -12.67 3.50
C PRO A 59 -7.96 -11.74 3.26
N VAL A 60 -7.98 -10.98 2.17
CA VAL A 60 -6.90 -10.04 1.83
C VAL A 60 -6.79 -8.88 2.82
N ILE A 61 -7.92 -8.42 3.37
CA ILE A 61 -7.92 -7.34 4.36
C ILE A 61 -7.43 -7.86 5.72
N GLN A 62 -7.88 -9.05 6.15
CA GLN A 62 -7.35 -9.70 7.34
C GLN A 62 -5.84 -9.92 7.24
N ARG A 63 -5.35 -10.35 6.07
CA ARG A 63 -3.92 -10.51 5.82
C ARG A 63 -3.13 -9.20 5.92
N LEU A 64 -3.71 -8.08 5.48
CA LEU A 64 -3.10 -6.75 5.61
C LEU A 64 -3.09 -6.26 7.06
N ILE A 65 -4.19 -6.42 7.80
CA ILE A 65 -4.29 -6.00 9.20
C ILE A 65 -3.29 -6.78 10.05
N ASN A 66 -3.23 -8.10 9.86
CA ASN A 66 -2.40 -9.00 10.64
C ASN A 66 -1.04 -9.28 9.98
N HIS A 67 -0.54 -8.35 9.14
CA HIS A 67 0.65 -8.57 8.32
C HIS A 67 1.94 -8.82 9.13
N ALA A 68 2.01 -8.33 10.37
CA ALA A 68 3.14 -8.58 11.26
C ALA A 68 3.23 -10.04 11.74
N GLY A 69 2.18 -10.84 11.52
CA GLY A 69 2.06 -12.20 12.02
C GLY A 69 1.88 -12.29 13.54
N GLY A 70 1.90 -13.51 14.04
CA GLY A 70 1.77 -13.81 15.48
C GLY A 70 0.51 -14.59 15.82
N ASP A 71 0.30 -14.80 17.13
CA ASP A 71 -0.91 -15.40 17.70
C ASP A 71 -1.82 -14.29 18.20
N LEU A 72 -2.99 -14.14 17.58
CA LEU A 72 -3.98 -13.12 17.90
C LEU A 72 -5.30 -13.82 18.18
N ASP A 73 -5.75 -13.78 19.44
CA ASP A 73 -7.00 -14.39 19.90
C ASP A 73 -7.17 -15.87 19.54
N GLY A 74 -6.07 -16.63 19.48
CA GLY A 74 -6.05 -18.06 19.17
C GLY A 74 -5.97 -18.38 17.68
N GLU A 75 -5.86 -17.37 16.83
CA GLU A 75 -5.58 -17.50 15.40
C GLU A 75 -4.12 -17.16 15.10
N VAL A 76 -3.45 -18.02 14.35
CA VAL A 76 -2.04 -17.84 13.97
C VAL A 76 -1.94 -17.23 12.58
N TYR A 77 -1.30 -16.06 12.50
CA TYR A 77 -1.03 -15.37 11.25
C TYR A 77 0.45 -15.48 10.88
N GLU A 78 0.72 -15.82 9.61
CA GLU A 78 2.07 -15.75 9.07
C GLU A 78 2.47 -14.31 8.78
N GLU A 79 3.71 -13.94 9.12
CA GLU A 79 4.27 -12.64 8.73
C GLU A 79 4.20 -12.49 7.21
N THR A 80 3.61 -11.39 6.76
CA THR A 80 3.45 -11.04 5.36
C THR A 80 4.01 -9.63 5.13
N PRO A 81 5.21 -9.50 4.53
CA PRO A 81 5.70 -8.22 4.04
C PRO A 81 4.69 -7.51 3.13
N VAL A 82 4.37 -6.25 3.45
CA VAL A 82 3.56 -5.37 2.61
C VAL A 82 4.45 -4.31 1.98
N HIS A 83 4.41 -4.20 0.65
CA HIS A 83 5.23 -3.29 -0.14
C HIS A 83 4.38 -2.25 -0.84
N LEU A 84 4.87 -1.00 -0.87
CA LEU A 84 4.17 0.11 -1.51
C LEU A 84 4.82 0.51 -2.83
N PHE A 85 3.97 0.71 -3.83
CA PHE A 85 4.30 1.34 -5.10
C PHE A 85 3.34 2.49 -5.34
N CYS A 86 3.87 3.71 -5.47
CA CYS A 86 3.08 4.90 -5.73
C CYS A 86 3.37 5.49 -7.11
N ARG A 87 2.39 6.18 -7.69
CA ARG A 87 2.60 7.05 -8.85
C ARG A 87 1.65 8.23 -8.84
N GLU A 88 2.05 9.30 -9.52
CA GLU A 88 1.09 10.24 -10.07
C GLU A 88 0.34 9.56 -11.24
N GLU A 89 -0.92 9.93 -11.43
CA GLU A 89 -1.72 9.37 -12.52
C GLU A 89 -1.05 9.60 -13.89
N GLY A 90 -0.99 8.54 -14.70
CA GLY A 90 -0.31 8.57 -16.01
C GLY A 90 1.22 8.41 -15.96
N LYS A 91 1.87 8.42 -14.78
CA LYS A 91 3.32 8.20 -14.65
C LYS A 91 3.68 6.75 -14.30
N GLY A 92 4.98 6.46 -14.23
CA GLY A 92 5.52 5.18 -13.78
C GLY A 92 5.43 5.00 -12.27
N PHE A 93 5.29 3.76 -11.80
CA PHE A 93 5.31 3.44 -10.37
C PHE A 93 6.71 3.57 -9.79
N VAL A 94 6.78 4.17 -8.61
CA VAL A 94 7.95 4.30 -7.75
C VAL A 94 7.78 3.35 -6.57
N TYR A 95 8.80 2.56 -6.27
CA TYR A 95 8.84 1.74 -5.06
C TYR A 95 9.07 2.63 -3.83
N CYS A 96 8.21 2.50 -2.82
CA CYS A 96 8.20 3.35 -1.63
C CYS A 96 8.60 2.62 -0.34
N GLY A 97 9.00 1.35 -0.45
CA GLY A 97 9.47 0.57 0.70
C GLY A 97 8.41 -0.36 1.30
N ARG A 98 8.80 -0.98 2.43
CA ARG A 98 7.93 -1.79 3.29
C ARG A 98 6.99 -0.90 4.11
N LEU A 99 5.83 -1.46 4.41
CA LEU A 99 4.81 -0.81 5.22
C LEU A 99 4.64 -1.48 6.58
N THR A 100 4.44 -0.65 7.60
CA THR A 100 3.88 -1.07 8.89
C THR A 100 2.46 -0.55 9.03
N TYR A 101 1.52 -1.45 9.33
CA TYR A 101 0.13 -1.12 9.65
C TYR A 101 0.05 -0.22 10.90
N LEU A 102 -0.62 0.94 10.78
CA LEU A 102 -0.85 1.85 11.91
C LEU A 102 -2.31 1.86 12.36
N GLY A 103 -3.25 1.65 11.44
CA GLY A 103 -4.67 1.73 11.75
C GLY A 103 -5.56 1.71 10.52
N HIS A 104 -6.85 1.49 10.71
CA HIS A 104 -7.86 1.65 9.67
C HIS A 104 -9.16 2.17 10.28
N ASP A 105 -10.05 2.72 9.45
CA ASP A 105 -11.42 3.09 9.83
C ASP A 105 -12.40 1.99 9.39
N PRO A 106 -12.90 1.14 10.32
CA PRO A 106 -13.76 0.01 9.98
C PRO A 106 -15.18 0.42 9.57
N HIS A 107 -15.61 1.65 9.90
CA HIS A 107 -16.95 2.15 9.60
C HIS A 107 -17.02 2.86 8.24
N ARG A 108 -15.88 3.05 7.59
CA ARG A 108 -15.79 3.71 6.29
C ARG A 108 -15.79 2.71 5.14
N ILE A 109 -16.60 2.98 4.13
CA ILE A 109 -16.64 2.21 2.89
C ILE A 109 -16.28 3.14 1.72
N PRO A 110 -15.21 2.84 0.96
CA PRO A 110 -14.23 1.77 1.18
C PRO A 110 -13.37 1.99 2.44
N ILE A 111 -12.82 0.91 2.99
CA ILE A 111 -11.93 0.98 4.16
C ILE A 111 -10.75 1.88 3.86
N ARG A 112 -10.47 2.79 4.79
CA ARG A 112 -9.29 3.66 4.76
C ARG A 112 -8.24 3.15 5.73
N PHE A 113 -7.07 2.82 5.23
CA PHE A 113 -5.90 2.45 6.01
C PHE A 113 -4.98 3.65 6.22
N VAL A 114 -4.19 3.57 7.29
CA VAL A 114 -2.99 4.38 7.51
C VAL A 114 -1.81 3.42 7.68
N TRP A 115 -0.76 3.67 6.92
CA TRP A 115 0.47 2.90 6.92
C TRP A 115 1.67 3.80 7.15
N ARG A 116 2.67 3.31 7.88
CA ARG A 116 4.01 3.90 7.98
C ARG A 116 4.92 3.33 6.90
N LEU A 117 5.76 4.17 6.30
CA LEU A 117 6.83 3.75 5.38
C LEU A 117 8.10 3.48 6.19
N ASP A 118 8.48 2.21 6.33
CA ASP A 118 9.60 1.82 7.18
C ASP A 118 10.97 2.16 6.55
N ASP A 119 11.06 2.14 5.22
CA ASP A 119 12.29 2.41 4.48
C ASP A 119 12.46 3.91 4.12
N PHE A 120 11.63 4.80 4.68
CA PHE A 120 11.58 6.21 4.30
C PHE A 120 12.96 6.88 4.36
N ASP A 121 13.68 6.70 5.47
CA ASP A 121 14.94 7.43 5.69
C ASP A 121 16.03 7.06 4.67
N THR A 122 15.97 5.83 4.18
CA THR A 122 16.84 5.32 3.11
C THR A 122 16.38 5.81 1.74
N LEU A 123 15.08 5.72 1.44
CA LEU A 123 14.54 5.97 0.11
C LEU A 123 14.39 7.46 -0.21
N GLN A 124 14.15 8.33 0.78
CA GLN A 124 13.86 9.77 0.55
C GLN A 124 14.97 10.51 -0.22
N ARG A 125 16.18 9.95 -0.24
CA ARG A 125 17.34 10.51 -0.95
C ARG A 125 17.47 9.98 -2.39
N MET A 126 16.67 8.99 -2.76
CA MET A 126 16.68 8.43 -4.11
C MET A 126 15.83 9.30 -5.05
N PRO A 127 16.36 9.71 -6.22
CA PRO A 127 15.66 10.67 -7.09
C PRO A 127 14.21 10.30 -7.46
N PRO A 128 13.87 9.02 -7.75
CA PRO A 128 12.48 8.67 -8.05
C PRO A 128 11.52 8.90 -6.88
N PHE A 129 11.95 8.63 -5.65
CA PHE A 129 11.11 8.77 -4.47
C PHE A 129 11.09 10.22 -3.97
N SER A 130 12.23 10.93 -3.98
CA SER A 130 12.25 12.36 -3.66
C SER A 130 11.35 13.18 -4.60
N GLY A 131 11.40 12.90 -5.91
CA GLY A 131 10.52 13.56 -6.88
C GLY A 131 9.03 13.28 -6.65
N LEU A 132 8.69 12.07 -6.18
CA LEU A 132 7.31 11.75 -5.77
C LEU A 132 6.89 12.57 -4.54
N LEU A 133 7.78 12.72 -3.54
CA LEU A 133 7.51 13.52 -2.34
C LEU A 133 7.33 15.01 -2.67
N GLU A 134 8.15 15.55 -3.56
CA GLU A 134 8.05 16.94 -4.03
C GLU A 134 6.74 17.19 -4.78
N ALA A 135 6.38 16.29 -5.71
CA ALA A 135 5.10 16.38 -6.43
C ALA A 135 3.90 16.29 -5.46
N ALA A 136 3.99 15.44 -4.45
CA ALA A 136 3.00 15.31 -3.40
C ALA A 136 2.84 16.60 -2.57
N ALA A 137 3.95 17.20 -2.16
CA ALA A 137 3.97 18.43 -1.37
C ALA A 137 3.38 19.62 -2.15
N ALA A 138 3.65 19.70 -3.46
CA ALA A 138 3.11 20.75 -4.33
C ALA A 138 1.58 20.71 -4.50
N LEU A 139 0.94 19.58 -4.17
CA LEU A 139 -0.52 19.38 -4.27
C LEU A 139 -1.25 19.63 -2.95
N LEU A 140 -0.54 19.87 -1.85
CA LEU A 140 -1.15 20.33 -0.61
C LEU A 140 -1.56 21.80 -0.80
N PRO A 141 -2.78 22.20 -0.38
CA PRO A 141 -3.15 23.61 -0.39
C PRO A 141 -2.15 24.39 0.46
N VAL A 142 -1.62 25.49 -0.09
CA VAL A 142 -0.84 26.46 0.69
C VAL A 142 -1.78 26.96 1.79
N THR A 143 -1.53 26.53 3.02
CA THR A 143 -2.18 27.10 4.19
C THR A 143 -1.49 28.43 4.45
N ASP A 144 -2.16 29.52 4.08
CA ASP A 144 -1.88 30.87 4.59
C ASP A 144 -2.10 30.93 6.12
#